data_AF-A0A956ENA6-F1
#
_entry.id   AF-A0A956ENA6-F1
#
_cell.length_a   1.000
_cell.length_b   1.000
_cell.length_c   1.000
_cell.angle_alpha   90.00
_cell.angle_beta   90.00
_cell.angle_gamma   90.00
#
_symmetry.space_group_name_H-M   'P 1'
#
loop_
_entity.id
_entity.type
_entity.pdbx_description
1 polymer ?
#
loop_
_entity_poly.entity_id
_entity_poly.type
_entity_poly.pdbx_seq_one_letter_code
_entity_poly.pdbx_strand_id
1 'polypeptide(L)'
;MRWRTIAVAGLGFTAACSDDASLLDELDAHQGAHLTYYSSASLQACAGTYEHVDNFLPFVAGELGLSLPADTRYLWLAHEDFPRSGCGPGLGGCALAGAGVGKSPALLHELVHVVAAEHSLNSWPFFAEGLATAYDPWSGESMGPRYSISPQGGALIDPRPMMERPAADVDYGLAGSFVSFLIARHGPEPLVATLQELSGRPRTLGTLRRVFGEIYGLDLDAEVELFIGGTTCPTEPWPTLVYECAAPEVAWEDGSRWRYSKAMECGSDTVMGGVGPEKAWKSIHSVTL
;
A
#
# COMPACT_ATOMS: atom_id res chain seq x y z
N MET A 1 61.00 -39.45 37.14
CA MET A 1 59.56 -39.21 36.88
C MET A 1 59.30 -37.72 36.99
N ARG A 2 58.99 -37.04 35.88
CA ARG A 2 58.73 -35.60 35.83
C ARG A 2 57.22 -35.38 35.72
N TRP A 3 56.66 -34.62 36.65
CA TRP A 3 55.26 -34.18 36.63
C TRP A 3 55.14 -32.93 35.76
N ARG A 4 54.20 -32.93 34.81
CA ARG A 4 53.82 -31.74 34.03
C ARG A 4 52.44 -31.28 34.49
N THR A 5 52.41 -30.09 35.08
CA THR A 5 51.19 -29.37 35.43
C THR A 5 50.61 -28.74 34.15
N ILE A 6 49.38 -29.12 33.77
CA ILE A 6 48.64 -28.50 32.67
C ILE A 6 47.74 -27.44 33.29
N ALA A 7 48.02 -26.17 33.03
CA ALA A 7 47.14 -25.06 33.36
C ALA A 7 46.03 -24.98 32.30
N VAL A 8 44.78 -25.15 32.73
CA VAL A 8 43.60 -24.92 31.88
C VAL A 8 43.25 -23.44 32.00
N ALA A 9 43.57 -22.66 30.96
CA ALA A 9 43.11 -21.28 30.83
C ALA A 9 41.62 -21.31 30.44
N GLY A 10 40.76 -20.90 31.37
CA GLY A 10 39.34 -20.67 31.08
C GLY A 10 39.19 -19.45 30.19
N LEU A 11 38.82 -19.66 28.92
CA LEU A 11 38.32 -18.61 28.04
C LEU A 11 36.93 -18.20 28.55
N GLY A 12 36.88 -17.12 29.31
CA GLY A 12 35.63 -16.43 29.61
C GLY A 12 35.10 -15.79 28.34
N PHE A 13 34.03 -16.36 27.77
CA PHE A 13 33.21 -15.67 26.79
C PHE A 13 32.46 -14.56 27.52
N THR A 14 32.96 -13.33 27.43
CA THR A 14 32.13 -12.15 27.64
C THR A 14 31.22 -12.04 26.42
N ALA A 15 29.97 -12.49 26.54
CA ALA A 15 28.93 -12.10 25.61
C ALA A 15 28.79 -10.58 25.73
N ALA A 16 29.39 -9.85 24.80
CA ALA A 16 29.10 -8.44 24.63
C ALA A 16 27.64 -8.38 24.16
N CYS A 17 26.74 -7.97 25.06
CA CYS A 17 25.48 -7.38 24.63
C CYS A 17 25.89 -6.16 23.80
N SER A 18 25.84 -6.25 22.46
CA SER A 18 25.84 -5.04 21.67
C SER A 18 24.60 -4.28 22.11
N ASP A 19 24.79 -3.06 22.60
CA ASP A 19 23.74 -2.05 22.72
C ASP A 19 23.33 -1.64 21.29
N ASP A 20 22.85 -2.61 20.49
CA ASP A 20 22.16 -2.34 19.24
C ASP A 20 20.83 -1.75 19.66
N ALA A 21 20.83 -0.43 19.87
CA ALA A 21 19.61 0.35 19.96
C ALA A 21 18.73 -0.06 18.78
N SER A 22 17.47 -0.39 19.08
CA SER A 22 16.51 -0.70 18.03
C SER A 22 16.47 0.50 17.10
N LEU A 23 16.41 0.29 15.77
CA LEU A 23 16.24 1.40 14.81
C LEU A 23 15.15 2.37 15.28
N LEU A 24 14.07 1.86 15.89
CA LEU A 24 12.96 2.65 16.42
C LEU A 24 13.37 3.66 17.51
N ASP A 25 14.40 3.37 18.31
CA ASP A 25 14.89 4.26 19.37
C ASP A 25 15.60 5.51 18.80
N GLU A 26 15.99 5.47 17.52
CA GLU A 26 16.65 6.55 16.80
C GLU A 26 15.68 7.36 15.91
N LEU A 27 14.43 6.91 15.76
CA LEU A 27 13.42 7.57 14.92
C LEU A 27 12.60 8.58 15.72
N ASP A 28 12.22 9.66 15.05
CA ASP A 28 11.18 10.55 15.57
C ASP A 28 9.83 9.86 15.46
N ALA A 29 9.01 9.97 16.51
CA ALA A 29 7.71 9.31 16.58
C ALA A 29 6.57 10.33 16.75
N HIS A 30 5.49 10.12 16.01
CA HIS A 30 4.22 10.84 16.12
C HIS A 30 3.09 9.83 16.32
N GLN A 31 2.38 9.94 17.44
CA GLN A 31 1.27 9.04 17.77
C GLN A 31 -0.05 9.58 17.20
N GLY A 32 -0.62 8.86 16.23
CA GLY A 32 -1.98 9.08 15.72
C GLY A 32 -3.04 8.28 16.49
N ALA A 33 -4.29 8.32 16.01
CA ALA A 33 -5.41 7.58 16.59
C ALA A 33 -5.40 6.10 16.17
N HIS A 34 -4.85 5.78 15.00
CA HIS A 34 -4.87 4.45 14.40
C HIS A 34 -3.48 3.87 14.17
N LEU A 35 -2.44 4.70 14.07
CA LEU A 35 -1.05 4.25 13.93
C LEU A 35 -0.04 5.14 14.65
N THR A 36 1.15 4.60 14.88
CA THR A 36 2.34 5.40 15.22
C THR A 36 3.17 5.64 13.96
N TYR A 37 3.39 6.91 13.63
CA TYR A 37 4.21 7.33 12.51
C TYR A 37 5.64 7.55 12.99
N TYR A 38 6.61 6.91 12.34
CA TYR A 38 8.03 7.07 12.61
C TYR A 38 8.73 7.68 11.40
N SER A 39 9.70 8.55 11.65
CA SER A 39 10.57 9.10 10.60
C SER A 39 12.02 9.13 11.02
N SER A 40 12.94 8.94 10.06
CA SER A 40 14.35 9.25 10.28
C SER A 40 14.51 10.70 10.74
N ALA A 41 15.42 10.97 11.67
CA ALA A 41 15.64 12.32 12.22
C ALA A 41 16.04 13.39 11.18
N SER A 42 16.54 12.95 10.01
CA SER A 42 16.85 13.84 8.88
C SER A 42 15.63 14.26 8.06
N LEU A 43 14.45 13.70 8.36
CA LEU A 43 13.22 13.89 7.60
C LEU A 43 12.21 14.70 8.41
N GLN A 44 11.45 15.56 7.72
CA GLN A 44 10.41 16.38 8.32
C GLN A 44 9.13 16.25 7.51
N ALA A 45 8.07 15.69 8.10
CA ALA A 45 6.78 15.60 7.45
C ALA A 45 6.06 16.96 7.49
N CYS A 46 5.23 17.24 6.48
CA CYS A 46 4.28 18.34 6.57
C CYS A 46 3.16 18.04 7.56
N ALA A 47 2.56 19.08 8.13
CA ALA A 47 1.60 18.94 9.22
C ALA A 47 0.41 18.04 8.86
N GLY A 48 -0.08 18.13 7.61
CA GLY A 48 -1.19 17.29 7.12
C GLY A 48 -0.84 15.82 6.87
N THR A 49 0.44 15.46 6.81
CA THR A 49 0.86 14.08 6.49
C THR A 49 0.43 13.11 7.57
N TYR A 50 0.58 13.47 8.84
CA TYR A 50 0.29 12.56 9.95
C TYR A 50 -1.18 12.16 9.97
N GLU A 51 -2.08 13.15 9.93
CA GLU A 51 -3.52 12.92 9.92
C GLU A 51 -3.96 12.15 8.67
N HIS A 52 -3.40 12.47 7.51
CA HIS A 52 -3.74 11.76 6.27
C HIS A 52 -3.37 10.28 6.33
N VAL A 53 -2.16 9.97 6.78
CA VAL A 53 -1.66 8.59 6.87
C VAL A 53 -2.42 7.81 7.95
N ASP A 54 -2.75 8.45 9.08
CA ASP A 54 -3.55 7.87 10.16
C ASP A 54 -5.00 7.57 9.73
N ASN A 55 -5.66 8.51 9.06
CA ASN A 55 -7.04 8.39 8.57
C ASN A 55 -7.17 7.43 7.37
N PHE A 56 -6.07 7.07 6.70
CA PHE A 56 -6.12 6.11 5.61
C PHE A 56 -6.47 4.69 6.08
N LEU A 57 -6.04 4.30 7.28
CA LEU A 57 -6.34 2.98 7.84
C LEU A 57 -7.85 2.70 8.01
N PRO A 58 -8.64 3.55 8.73
CA PRO A 58 -10.08 3.33 8.86
C PRO A 58 -10.79 3.41 7.52
N PHE A 59 -10.30 4.23 6.58
CA PHE A 59 -10.83 4.28 5.22
C PHE A 59 -10.68 2.92 4.51
N VAL A 60 -9.46 2.39 4.38
CA VAL A 60 -9.24 1.13 3.64
C VAL A 60 -9.89 -0.06 4.35
N ALA A 61 -9.86 -0.10 5.69
CA ALA A 61 -10.53 -1.14 6.45
C ALA A 61 -12.06 -1.08 6.28
N GLY A 62 -12.64 0.12 6.29
CA GLY A 62 -14.06 0.34 6.06
C GLY A 62 -14.49 -0.08 4.66
N GLU A 63 -13.74 0.33 3.64
CA GLU A 63 -13.97 -0.04 2.24
C GLU A 63 -13.93 -1.56 2.03
N LEU A 64 -13.05 -2.27 2.74
CA LEU A 64 -12.91 -3.72 2.61
C LEU A 64 -13.81 -4.51 3.58
N GLY A 65 -14.58 -3.83 4.44
CA GLY A 65 -15.38 -4.48 5.49
C GLY A 65 -14.53 -5.23 6.53
N LEU A 66 -13.32 -4.76 6.81
CA LEU A 66 -12.35 -5.37 7.71
C LEU A 66 -12.25 -4.64 9.05
N SER A 67 -11.77 -5.33 10.08
CA SER A 67 -11.38 -4.68 11.32
C SER A 67 -9.97 -4.07 11.22
N LEU A 68 -9.76 -2.96 11.91
CA LEU A 68 -8.45 -2.34 12.02
C LEU A 68 -7.45 -3.22 12.80
N PRO A 69 -6.16 -3.26 12.39
CA PRO A 69 -5.09 -3.81 13.21
C PRO A 69 -4.91 -2.97 14.49
N ALA A 70 -4.60 -3.62 15.62
CA ALA A 70 -4.46 -2.94 16.91
C ALA A 70 -3.18 -2.09 17.02
N ASP A 71 -2.07 -2.58 16.47
CA ASP A 71 -0.74 -1.98 16.60
C ASP A 71 -0.15 -1.71 15.21
N THR A 72 -0.64 -0.68 14.53
CA THR A 72 -0.13 -0.30 13.21
C THR A 72 0.97 0.76 13.32
N ARG A 73 2.01 0.60 12.50
CA ARG A 73 3.11 1.55 12.39
C ARG A 73 3.33 1.94 10.93
N TYR A 74 3.78 3.16 10.74
CA TYR A 74 4.34 3.60 9.47
C TYR A 74 5.76 4.12 9.68
N LEU A 75 6.74 3.65 8.92
CA LEU A 75 8.13 4.08 9.01
C LEU A 75 8.54 4.76 7.71
N TRP A 76 8.68 6.08 7.74
CA TRP A 76 9.27 6.86 6.65
C TRP A 76 10.77 7.01 6.86
N LEU A 77 11.55 6.24 6.10
CA LEU A 77 13.00 6.13 6.33
C LEU A 77 13.81 6.85 5.27
N ALA A 78 14.88 7.48 5.72
CA ALA A 78 15.91 8.04 4.85
C ALA A 78 16.65 6.92 4.10
N HIS A 79 17.43 7.28 3.08
CA HIS A 79 18.11 6.31 2.23
C HIS A 79 19.07 5.42 3.03
N GLU A 80 19.77 6.03 4.00
CA GLU A 80 20.73 5.41 4.89
C GLU A 80 20.09 4.46 5.91
N ASP A 81 18.88 4.75 6.38
CA ASP A 81 18.18 3.95 7.39
C ASP A 81 17.36 2.82 6.79
N PHE A 82 16.87 2.98 5.55
CA PHE A 82 15.99 2.01 4.91
C PHE A 82 16.57 0.58 4.88
N PRO A 83 17.86 0.33 4.60
CA PRO A 83 18.45 -1.02 4.66
C PRO A 83 18.38 -1.69 6.05
N ARG A 84 18.25 -0.92 7.13
CA ARG A 84 18.13 -1.41 8.52
C ARG A 84 16.71 -1.86 8.87
N SER A 85 15.72 -1.55 8.03
CA SER A 85 14.30 -1.83 8.29
C SER A 85 13.91 -3.31 8.20
N GLY A 86 14.69 -4.12 7.48
CA GLY A 86 14.31 -5.48 7.09
C GLY A 86 13.63 -5.57 5.72
N CYS A 87 13.34 -4.45 5.04
CA CYS A 87 12.95 -4.47 3.64
C CYS A 87 14.10 -4.93 2.74
N GLY A 88 13.76 -5.59 1.63
CA GLY A 88 14.73 -6.02 0.62
C GLY A 88 15.46 -4.85 -0.04
N PRO A 89 16.73 -5.04 -0.48
CA PRO A 89 17.48 -3.99 -1.16
C PRO A 89 16.80 -3.60 -2.47
N GLY A 90 16.84 -2.31 -2.80
CA GLY A 90 16.28 -1.77 -4.05
C GLY A 90 14.78 -1.49 -4.04
N LEU A 91 14.04 -1.91 -3.01
CA LEU A 91 12.60 -1.63 -2.90
C LEU A 91 12.32 -0.16 -2.55
N GLY A 92 11.15 0.34 -2.97
CA GLY A 92 10.64 1.67 -2.59
C GLY A 92 9.93 1.67 -1.23
N GLY A 93 9.38 0.52 -0.85
CA GLY A 93 8.72 0.24 0.41
C GLY A 93 8.54 -1.26 0.60
N CYS A 94 8.07 -1.65 1.78
CA CYS A 94 7.56 -2.98 2.04
C CYS A 94 6.61 -2.96 3.25
N ALA A 95 5.77 -3.99 3.36
CA ALA A 95 5.03 -4.27 4.58
C ALA A 95 5.71 -5.38 5.40
N LEU A 96 5.85 -5.11 6.68
CA LEU A 96 6.29 -6.05 7.72
C LEU A 96 5.13 -6.27 8.71
N ALA A 97 5.29 -7.19 9.66
CA ALA A 97 4.26 -7.45 10.66
C ALA A 97 3.86 -6.16 11.42
N GLY A 98 2.63 -5.68 11.17
CA GLY A 98 2.07 -4.46 11.74
C GLY A 98 2.78 -3.16 11.32
N ALA A 99 3.59 -3.15 10.25
CA ALA A 99 4.37 -1.98 9.86
C ALA A 99 4.44 -1.80 8.35
N GLY A 100 3.99 -0.64 7.86
CA GLY A 100 4.32 -0.17 6.51
C GLY A 100 5.63 0.59 6.56
N VAL A 101 6.56 0.31 5.65
CA VAL A 101 7.87 0.97 5.59
C VAL A 101 8.06 1.56 4.21
N GLY A 102 8.44 2.83 4.11
CA GLY A 102 8.58 3.52 2.83
C GLY A 102 9.69 4.56 2.79
N LYS A 103 10.15 4.89 1.58
CA LYS A 103 11.06 6.02 1.29
C LYS A 103 10.30 7.32 0.98
N SER A 104 8.99 7.33 1.21
CA SER A 104 8.10 8.45 0.97
C SER A 104 7.26 8.70 2.22
N PRO A 105 6.84 9.95 2.48
CA PRO A 105 6.14 10.30 3.72
C PRO A 105 4.72 9.73 3.81
N ALA A 106 4.12 9.34 2.69
CA ALA A 106 2.76 8.80 2.61
C ALA A 106 2.67 7.71 1.52
N LEU A 107 3.56 6.71 1.57
CA LEU A 107 3.43 5.51 0.71
C LEU A 107 2.31 4.61 1.24
N LEU A 108 1.07 4.95 0.90
CA LEU A 108 -0.13 4.29 1.42
C LEU A 108 -0.27 2.83 0.94
N HIS A 109 0.35 2.47 -0.19
CA HIS A 109 0.44 1.10 -0.72
C HIS A 109 0.77 0.07 0.36
N GLU A 110 1.81 0.34 1.15
CA GLU A 110 2.28 -0.59 2.17
C GLU A 110 1.32 -0.70 3.36
N LEU A 111 0.52 0.33 3.63
CA LEU A 111 -0.50 0.28 4.67
C LEU A 111 -1.70 -0.57 4.26
N VAL A 112 -2.03 -0.63 2.96
CA VAL A 112 -3.01 -1.60 2.45
C VAL A 112 -2.54 -3.02 2.77
N HIS A 113 -1.27 -3.33 2.50
CA HIS A 113 -0.68 -4.62 2.84
C HIS A 113 -0.73 -4.91 4.35
N VAL A 114 -0.51 -3.93 5.22
CA VAL A 114 -0.60 -4.14 6.68
C VAL A 114 -2.01 -4.52 7.09
N VAL A 115 -3.04 -3.80 6.63
CA VAL A 115 -4.44 -4.13 6.93
C VAL A 115 -4.79 -5.50 6.34
N ALA A 116 -4.40 -5.76 5.10
CA ALA A 116 -4.67 -6.99 4.38
C ALA A 116 -3.99 -8.23 5.00
N ALA A 117 -2.81 -8.08 5.60
CA ALA A 117 -2.06 -9.17 6.23
C ALA A 117 -2.79 -9.78 7.43
N GLU A 118 -3.37 -8.96 8.30
CA GLU A 118 -4.14 -9.41 9.48
C GLU A 118 -5.34 -10.29 9.10
N HIS A 119 -5.84 -10.11 7.87
CA HIS A 119 -6.99 -10.83 7.32
C HIS A 119 -6.61 -11.89 6.28
N SER A 120 -5.34 -12.28 6.22
CA SER A 120 -4.84 -13.31 5.30
C SER A 120 -5.04 -13.01 3.80
N LEU A 121 -5.09 -11.73 3.41
CA LEU A 121 -5.34 -11.34 2.01
C LEU A 121 -4.06 -11.27 1.16
N ASN A 122 -2.87 -11.30 1.78
CA ASN A 122 -1.58 -11.14 1.09
C ASN A 122 -1.00 -12.45 0.53
N SER A 123 -1.71 -13.57 0.62
CA SER A 123 -1.17 -14.89 0.23
C SER A 123 -0.99 -15.06 -1.28
N TRP A 124 -1.63 -14.21 -2.09
CA TRP A 124 -1.62 -14.31 -3.54
C TRP A 124 -1.05 -13.02 -4.18
N PRO A 125 0.22 -13.01 -4.62
CA PRO A 125 0.93 -11.77 -4.95
C PRO A 125 0.23 -10.86 -5.97
N PHE A 126 -0.30 -11.44 -7.05
CA PHE A 126 -1.01 -10.66 -8.06
C PHE A 126 -2.18 -9.86 -7.47
N PHE A 127 -2.99 -10.49 -6.59
CA PHE A 127 -4.12 -9.79 -5.98
C PHE A 127 -3.71 -8.93 -4.80
N ALA A 128 -2.69 -9.31 -4.04
CA ALA A 128 -2.17 -8.50 -2.94
C ALA A 128 -1.63 -7.16 -3.45
N GLU A 129 -0.75 -7.18 -4.46
CA GLU A 129 -0.24 -5.94 -5.07
C GLU A 129 -1.32 -5.20 -5.84
N GLY A 130 -2.26 -5.93 -6.47
CA GLY A 130 -3.39 -5.32 -7.15
C GLY A 130 -4.31 -4.57 -6.19
N LEU A 131 -4.56 -5.12 -5.00
CA LEU A 131 -5.36 -4.49 -3.95
C LEU A 131 -4.67 -3.23 -3.42
N ALA A 132 -3.37 -3.32 -3.11
CA ALA A 132 -2.59 -2.17 -2.66
C ALA A 132 -2.54 -1.06 -3.72
N THR A 133 -2.36 -1.43 -4.99
CA THR A 133 -2.36 -0.48 -6.12
C THR A 133 -3.74 0.14 -6.34
N ALA A 134 -4.83 -0.63 -6.16
CA ALA A 134 -6.20 -0.15 -6.35
C ALA A 134 -6.58 0.94 -5.33
N TYR A 135 -6.05 0.86 -4.11
CA TYR A 135 -6.32 1.81 -3.04
C TYR A 135 -5.25 2.91 -2.87
N ASP A 136 -4.03 2.73 -3.37
CA ASP A 136 -2.99 3.77 -3.33
C ASP A 136 -3.33 4.95 -4.28
N PRO A 137 -3.58 6.17 -3.75
CA PRO A 137 -3.86 7.33 -4.57
C PRO A 137 -2.64 7.88 -5.33
N TRP A 138 -1.42 7.58 -4.89
CA TRP A 138 -0.20 8.15 -5.47
C TRP A 138 0.33 7.38 -6.67
N SER A 139 0.17 6.06 -6.71
CA SER A 139 0.46 5.24 -7.88
C SER A 139 -0.40 5.63 -9.10
N GLY A 140 -1.58 6.21 -8.89
CA GLY A 140 -2.49 6.66 -9.94
C GLY A 140 -2.10 7.94 -10.68
N GLU A 141 -1.27 8.83 -10.10
CA GLU A 141 -0.90 10.09 -10.80
C GLU A 141 0.02 9.86 -12.01
N SER A 142 0.83 8.79 -11.98
CA SER A 142 1.74 8.41 -13.06
C SER A 142 1.26 7.21 -13.89
N MET A 143 0.32 6.41 -13.38
CA MET A 143 -0.21 5.23 -14.08
C MET A 143 -1.51 5.48 -14.86
N GLY A 144 -1.98 6.73 -14.91
CA GLY A 144 -3.24 7.08 -15.57
C GLY A 144 -4.46 6.75 -14.70
N PRO A 145 -5.69 6.83 -15.23
CA PRO A 145 -6.88 6.43 -14.49
C PRO A 145 -6.68 5.04 -13.85
N ARG A 146 -7.16 4.82 -12.62
CA ARG A 146 -7.03 3.53 -11.89
C ARG A 146 -7.61 2.34 -12.68
N TYR A 147 -8.46 2.65 -13.64
CA TYR A 147 -8.79 1.78 -14.76
C TYR A 147 -7.77 2.00 -15.88
N SER A 148 -7.06 0.95 -16.31
CA SER A 148 -6.45 0.93 -17.64
C SER A 148 -7.54 1.20 -18.69
N ILE A 149 -7.72 2.45 -19.05
CA ILE A 149 -8.56 2.84 -20.18
C ILE A 149 -7.67 2.61 -21.39
N SER A 150 -8.03 1.66 -22.23
CA SER A 150 -7.40 1.53 -23.54
C SER A 150 -7.60 2.85 -24.30
N PRO A 151 -6.56 3.68 -24.50
CA PRO A 151 -6.76 5.05 -24.99
C PRO A 151 -7.27 5.11 -26.43
N GLN A 152 -7.34 3.95 -27.12
CA GLN A 152 -7.82 3.81 -28.49
C GLN A 152 -8.75 2.59 -28.70
N GLY A 153 -9.36 2.03 -27.64
CA GLY A 153 -10.27 0.88 -27.76
C GLY A 153 -9.60 -0.44 -28.21
N GLY A 154 -8.27 -0.55 -28.05
CA GLY A 154 -7.56 -1.82 -28.16
C GLY A 154 -7.77 -2.72 -26.94
N ALA A 155 -7.57 -4.03 -27.10
CA ALA A 155 -7.67 -4.98 -26.00
C ALA A 155 -6.63 -4.70 -24.90
N LEU A 156 -7.03 -4.85 -23.63
CA LEU A 156 -6.08 -4.85 -22.51
C LEU A 156 -5.25 -6.14 -22.50
N ILE A 157 -4.15 -6.12 -21.76
CA ILE A 157 -3.28 -7.30 -21.59
C ILE A 157 -4.03 -8.36 -20.78
N ASP A 158 -3.93 -9.63 -21.20
CA ASP A 158 -4.48 -10.76 -20.44
C ASP A 158 -3.76 -10.89 -19.08
N PRO A 159 -4.47 -10.78 -17.94
CA PRO A 159 -3.87 -10.88 -16.61
C PRO A 159 -3.57 -12.32 -16.16
N ARG A 160 -4.16 -13.35 -16.77
CA ARG A 160 -4.03 -14.75 -16.32
C ARG A 160 -2.57 -15.24 -16.25
N PRO A 161 -1.67 -14.94 -17.20
CA PRO A 161 -0.27 -15.32 -17.12
C PRO A 161 0.50 -14.68 -15.95
N MET A 162 -0.04 -13.61 -15.35
CA MET A 162 0.53 -12.92 -14.20
C MET A 162 -0.05 -13.41 -12.87
N MET A 163 -1.24 -13.99 -12.86
CA MET A 163 -1.91 -14.46 -11.63
C MET A 163 -1.13 -15.56 -10.90
N GLU A 164 -0.32 -16.37 -11.59
CA GLU A 164 0.49 -17.43 -10.95
C GLU A 164 1.93 -17.00 -10.64
N ARG A 165 2.31 -15.77 -10.99
CA ARG A 165 3.69 -15.30 -10.86
C ARG A 165 4.07 -15.07 -9.40
N PRO A 166 5.35 -15.27 -9.05
CA PRO A 166 5.86 -14.84 -7.76
C PRO A 166 5.82 -13.30 -7.66
N ALA A 167 5.85 -12.77 -6.44
CA ALA A 167 5.74 -11.32 -6.19
C ALA A 167 6.75 -10.47 -6.97
N ALA A 168 7.97 -10.97 -7.20
CA ALA A 168 9.01 -10.27 -7.95
C ALA A 168 8.69 -10.04 -9.44
N ASP A 169 7.74 -10.81 -9.99
CA ASP A 169 7.38 -10.79 -11.42
C ASP A 169 5.97 -10.22 -11.65
N VAL A 170 5.34 -9.65 -10.62
CA VAL A 170 3.99 -9.06 -10.75
C VAL A 170 4.07 -7.73 -11.48
N ASP A 171 3.24 -7.57 -12.51
CA ASP A 171 2.95 -6.28 -13.11
C ASP A 171 1.90 -5.54 -12.27
N TYR A 172 2.33 -4.51 -11.54
CA TYR A 172 1.49 -3.76 -10.60
C TYR A 172 0.37 -3.01 -11.31
N GLY A 173 0.63 -2.46 -12.50
CA GLY A 173 -0.37 -1.73 -13.27
C GLY A 173 -1.49 -2.63 -13.74
N LEU A 174 -1.15 -3.82 -14.27
CA LEU A 174 -2.11 -4.83 -14.69
C LEU A 174 -2.88 -5.42 -13.49
N ALA A 175 -2.17 -5.74 -12.41
CA ALA A 175 -2.78 -6.23 -11.17
C ALA A 175 -3.77 -5.23 -10.58
N GLY A 176 -3.36 -3.97 -10.42
CA GLY A 176 -4.20 -2.90 -9.91
C GLY A 176 -5.42 -2.63 -10.79
N SER A 177 -5.23 -2.66 -12.11
CA SER A 177 -6.34 -2.47 -13.07
C SER A 177 -7.36 -3.61 -12.99
N PHE A 178 -6.92 -4.86 -12.93
CA PHE A 178 -7.84 -6.00 -12.85
C PHE A 178 -8.55 -6.08 -11.50
N VAL A 179 -7.85 -5.83 -10.39
CA VAL A 179 -8.47 -5.77 -9.06
C VAL A 179 -9.48 -4.63 -8.96
N SER A 180 -9.14 -3.44 -9.47
CA SER A 180 -10.08 -2.32 -9.54
C SER A 180 -11.32 -2.66 -10.38
N PHE A 181 -11.14 -3.39 -11.49
CA PHE A 181 -12.25 -3.89 -12.30
C PHE A 181 -13.19 -4.82 -11.52
N LEU A 182 -12.63 -5.76 -10.74
CA LEU A 182 -13.43 -6.66 -9.92
C LEU A 182 -14.18 -5.92 -8.82
N ILE A 183 -13.52 -5.01 -8.10
CA ILE A 183 -14.14 -4.20 -7.03
C ILE A 183 -15.26 -3.35 -7.62
N ALA A 184 -15.03 -2.67 -8.73
CA ALA A 184 -16.03 -1.78 -9.29
C ALA A 184 -17.27 -2.51 -9.83
N ARG A 185 -17.11 -3.74 -10.29
CA ARG A 185 -18.20 -4.53 -10.89
C ARG A 185 -18.98 -5.34 -9.86
N HIS A 186 -18.32 -5.81 -8.81
CA HIS A 186 -18.87 -6.81 -7.89
C HIS A 186 -18.81 -6.39 -6.41
N GLY A 187 -18.23 -5.23 -6.11
CA GLY A 187 -17.92 -4.81 -4.75
C GLY A 187 -16.64 -5.46 -4.21
N PRO A 188 -16.13 -4.95 -3.07
CA PRO A 188 -14.92 -5.47 -2.43
C PRO A 188 -15.14 -6.81 -1.69
N GLU A 189 -16.36 -7.13 -1.25
CA GLU A 189 -16.63 -8.29 -0.40
C GLU A 189 -16.32 -9.63 -1.07
N PRO A 190 -16.72 -9.89 -2.33
CA PRO A 190 -16.36 -11.13 -3.02
C PRO A 190 -14.85 -11.28 -3.24
N LEU A 191 -14.13 -10.16 -3.41
CA LEU A 191 -12.67 -10.17 -3.56
C LEU A 191 -12.02 -10.58 -2.23
N VAL A 192 -12.40 -9.93 -1.13
CA VAL A 192 -11.91 -10.26 0.22
C VAL A 192 -12.15 -11.73 0.53
N ALA A 193 -13.37 -12.23 0.34
CA ALA A 193 -13.71 -13.63 0.57
C ALA A 193 -12.86 -14.58 -0.29
N THR A 194 -12.61 -14.22 -1.55
CA THR A 194 -11.76 -15.00 -2.46
C THR A 194 -10.33 -15.08 -1.94
N LEU A 195 -9.74 -13.98 -1.52
CA LEU A 195 -8.36 -13.97 -1.03
C LEU A 195 -8.20 -14.74 0.29
N GLN A 196 -9.17 -14.62 1.20
CA GLN A 196 -9.21 -15.43 2.43
C GLN A 196 -9.25 -16.93 2.12
N GLU A 197 -10.12 -17.33 1.20
CA GLU A 197 -10.30 -18.74 0.81
C GLU A 197 -9.08 -19.30 0.04
N LEU A 198 -8.33 -18.44 -0.66
CA LEU A 198 -7.08 -18.81 -1.32
C LEU A 198 -5.89 -18.91 -0.36
N SER A 199 -6.00 -18.38 0.85
CA SER A 199 -4.92 -18.43 1.84
C SER A 199 -4.52 -19.88 2.15
N GLY A 200 -3.21 -20.14 2.10
CA GLY A 200 -2.64 -21.48 2.31
C GLY A 200 -2.86 -22.48 1.16
N ARG A 201 -3.49 -22.09 0.05
CA ARG A 201 -3.73 -22.98 -1.09
C ARG A 201 -2.62 -22.93 -2.15
N PRO A 202 -2.51 -23.96 -3.01
CA PRO A 202 -1.62 -23.89 -4.16
C PRO A 202 -1.96 -22.71 -5.08
N ARG A 203 -0.94 -21.93 -5.43
CA ARG A 203 -1.07 -20.77 -6.33
C ARG A 203 -1.13 -21.21 -7.79
N THR A 204 -2.29 -21.76 -8.18
CA THR A 204 -2.56 -22.21 -9.55
C THR A 204 -3.86 -21.61 -10.08
N LEU A 205 -3.93 -21.34 -11.39
CA LEU A 205 -5.14 -20.86 -12.06
C LEU A 205 -6.32 -21.83 -11.88
N GLY A 206 -6.07 -23.13 -11.77
CA GLY A 206 -7.12 -24.12 -11.47
C GLY A 206 -7.75 -23.91 -10.09
N THR A 207 -6.92 -23.63 -9.07
CA THR A 207 -7.41 -23.30 -7.73
C THR A 207 -8.19 -21.98 -7.73
N LEU A 208 -7.62 -20.95 -8.39
CA LEU A 208 -8.24 -19.64 -8.50
C LEU A 208 -9.60 -19.71 -9.20
N ARG A 209 -9.70 -20.35 -10.38
CA ARG A 209 -10.96 -20.53 -11.11
C ARG A 209 -12.05 -21.16 -10.26
N ARG A 210 -11.69 -22.22 -9.52
CA ARG A 210 -12.64 -22.93 -8.66
C ARG A 210 -13.15 -22.02 -7.54
N VAL A 211 -12.25 -21.38 -6.78
CA VAL A 211 -12.64 -20.49 -5.67
C VAL A 211 -13.42 -19.28 -6.19
N PHE A 212 -12.98 -18.68 -7.30
CA PHE A 212 -13.68 -17.58 -7.95
C PHE A 212 -15.11 -18.00 -8.33
N GLY A 213 -15.30 -19.16 -8.95
CA GLY A 213 -16.63 -19.66 -9.31
C GLY A 213 -17.52 -19.98 -8.11
N GLU A 214 -16.95 -20.46 -6.99
CA GLU A 214 -17.67 -20.71 -5.75
C GLU A 214 -18.19 -19.41 -5.11
N ILE A 215 -17.40 -18.34 -5.13
CA ILE A 215 -17.68 -17.08 -4.42
C ILE A 215 -18.45 -16.08 -5.29
N TYR A 216 -18.00 -15.86 -6.53
CA TYR A 216 -18.66 -14.94 -7.45
C TYR A 216 -19.87 -15.58 -8.15
N GLY A 217 -19.94 -16.91 -8.22
CA GLY A 217 -20.92 -17.61 -9.06
C GLY A 217 -20.70 -17.40 -10.56
N LEU A 218 -19.46 -17.04 -10.96
CA LEU A 218 -19.07 -16.65 -12.32
C LEU A 218 -17.85 -17.44 -12.79
N ASP A 219 -17.66 -17.51 -14.11
CA ASP A 219 -16.43 -18.05 -14.69
C ASP A 219 -15.34 -16.99 -14.74
N LEU A 220 -14.16 -17.29 -14.18
CA LEU A 220 -13.03 -16.36 -14.15
C LEU A 220 -12.56 -16.00 -15.57
N ASP A 221 -12.50 -16.96 -16.49
CA ASP A 221 -12.02 -16.69 -17.84
C ASP A 221 -12.97 -15.72 -18.56
N ALA A 222 -14.28 -15.90 -18.40
CA ALA A 222 -15.27 -14.95 -18.93
C ALA A 222 -15.12 -13.53 -18.36
N GLU A 223 -14.88 -13.37 -17.05
CA GLU A 223 -14.63 -12.05 -16.46
C GLU A 223 -13.31 -11.44 -16.92
N VAL A 224 -12.28 -12.27 -17.15
CA VAL A 224 -11.03 -11.83 -17.78
C VAL A 224 -11.25 -11.37 -19.22
N GLU A 225 -12.05 -12.07 -20.02
CA GLU A 225 -12.37 -11.63 -21.38
C GLU A 225 -13.13 -10.28 -21.38
N LEU A 226 -14.00 -10.05 -20.39
CA LEU A 226 -14.66 -8.74 -20.21
C LEU A 226 -13.66 -7.65 -19.86
N PHE A 227 -12.70 -7.93 -18.97
CA PHE A 227 -11.62 -7.00 -18.67
C PHE A 227 -10.79 -6.69 -19.92
N ILE A 228 -10.35 -7.71 -20.66
CA ILE A 228 -9.56 -7.58 -21.88
C ILE A 228 -10.30 -6.76 -22.94
N GLY A 229 -11.59 -7.03 -23.16
CA GLY A 229 -12.42 -6.31 -24.11
C GLY A 229 -12.64 -4.84 -23.75
N GLY A 230 -12.42 -4.48 -22.48
CA GLY A 230 -12.77 -3.18 -21.93
C GLY A 230 -14.27 -3.06 -21.67
N THR A 231 -14.63 -2.38 -20.59
CA THR A 231 -16.04 -2.11 -20.27
C THR A 231 -16.42 -0.74 -20.81
N THR A 232 -17.62 -0.59 -21.37
CA THR A 232 -18.23 0.74 -21.50
C THR A 232 -18.39 1.31 -20.10
N CYS A 233 -17.77 2.46 -19.82
CA CYS A 233 -17.72 3.08 -18.50
C CYS A 233 -19.04 2.87 -17.73
N PRO A 234 -19.03 2.24 -16.55
CA PRO A 234 -20.22 2.22 -15.72
C PRO A 234 -20.67 3.68 -15.50
N THR A 235 -21.98 3.92 -15.60
CA THR A 235 -22.57 5.25 -15.40
C THR A 235 -22.36 5.76 -13.97
N GLU A 236 -22.05 4.85 -13.05
CA GLU A 236 -21.63 5.10 -11.67
C GLU A 236 -20.30 4.37 -11.47
N PRO A 237 -19.15 4.97 -11.84
CA PRO A 237 -17.87 4.37 -11.53
C PRO A 237 -17.78 4.21 -10.02
N TRP A 238 -17.50 3.00 -9.53
CA TRP A 238 -17.13 2.80 -8.13
C TRP A 238 -15.97 3.75 -7.83
N PRO A 239 -16.23 4.85 -7.12
CA PRO A 239 -15.18 5.76 -6.81
C PRO A 239 -14.52 5.16 -5.58
N THR A 240 -13.49 4.33 -5.77
CA THR A 240 -12.38 4.31 -4.79
C THR A 240 -11.67 5.66 -4.92
N LEU A 241 -12.41 6.76 -4.74
CA LEU A 241 -11.87 8.07 -4.57
C LEU A 241 -11.56 8.12 -3.08
N VAL A 242 -10.27 8.11 -2.76
CA VAL A 242 -9.75 8.50 -1.45
C VAL A 242 -10.00 10.00 -1.20
N TYR A 243 -10.96 10.59 -1.91
CA TYR A 243 -11.22 12.01 -2.01
C TYR A 243 -12.60 12.30 -1.47
N GLU A 244 -12.64 13.36 -0.67
CA GLU A 244 -13.73 13.72 0.21
C GLU A 244 -14.91 14.32 -0.56
N CYS A 245 -15.96 13.53 -0.78
CA CYS A 245 -17.24 14.01 -1.34
C CYS A 245 -18.00 14.98 -0.40
N ALA A 246 -17.47 15.24 0.80
CA ALA A 246 -18.00 16.21 1.76
C ALA A 246 -17.32 17.58 1.68
N ALA A 247 -16.41 17.78 0.71
CA ALA A 247 -15.76 19.08 0.52
C ALA A 247 -16.83 20.17 0.26
N PRO A 248 -16.60 21.41 0.76
CA PRO A 248 -17.52 22.52 0.51
C PRO A 248 -17.68 22.76 -1.00
N GLU A 249 -18.92 23.02 -1.44
CA GLU A 249 -19.17 23.42 -2.84
C GLU A 249 -18.28 24.61 -3.23
N VAL A 250 -17.52 24.46 -4.30
CA VAL A 250 -16.66 25.52 -4.82
C VAL A 250 -17.47 26.38 -5.79
N ALA A 251 -17.53 27.69 -5.53
CA ALA A 251 -18.20 28.62 -6.43
C ALA A 251 -17.50 28.66 -7.80
N TRP A 252 -18.25 28.43 -8.87
CA TRP A 252 -17.79 28.59 -10.24
C TRP A 252 -17.70 30.09 -10.57
N GLU A 253 -16.57 30.55 -11.11
CA GLU A 253 -16.32 31.97 -11.42
C GLU A 253 -17.31 32.53 -12.46
N ASP A 254 -17.77 31.68 -13.40
CA ASP A 254 -18.66 32.07 -14.50
C ASP A 254 -19.65 30.97 -14.92
N GLY A 255 -19.90 29.99 -14.05
CA GLY A 255 -20.74 28.83 -14.36
C GLY A 255 -20.10 27.81 -15.31
N SER A 256 -18.86 28.04 -15.77
CA SER A 256 -18.13 27.11 -16.66
C SER A 256 -16.67 26.88 -16.25
N ARG A 257 -16.12 27.74 -15.40
CA ARG A 257 -14.76 27.66 -14.88
C ARG A 257 -14.76 27.84 -13.38
N TRP A 258 -13.88 27.10 -12.71
CA TRP A 258 -13.49 27.35 -11.34
C TRP A 258 -11.98 27.62 -11.32
N ARG A 259 -11.53 28.41 -10.35
CA ARG A 259 -10.11 28.63 -10.09
C ARG A 259 -9.88 28.46 -8.60
N TYR A 260 -8.87 27.67 -8.27
CA TYR A 260 -8.39 27.54 -6.90
C TYR A 260 -6.92 27.89 -6.86
N SER A 261 -6.55 28.64 -5.82
CA SER A 261 -5.18 29.04 -5.58
C SER A 261 -4.98 29.09 -4.08
N LYS A 262 -4.02 28.31 -3.58
CA LYS A 262 -3.64 28.28 -2.17
C LYS A 262 -2.12 28.21 -2.08
N ALA A 263 -1.56 28.87 -1.07
CA ALA A 263 -0.15 28.71 -0.74
C ALA A 263 0.06 27.31 -0.14
N MET A 264 1.01 26.56 -0.70
CA MET A 264 1.39 25.24 -0.20
C MET A 264 2.45 25.42 0.89
N GLU A 265 2.01 25.54 2.13
CA GLU A 265 2.88 25.69 3.29
C GLU A 265 2.90 24.39 4.10
N CYS A 266 4.10 23.84 4.34
CA CYS A 266 4.27 22.55 5.01
C CYS A 266 3.73 22.56 6.46
N GLY A 267 3.58 23.74 7.08
CA GLY A 267 2.95 23.88 8.38
C GLY A 267 1.41 23.84 8.37
N SER A 268 0.76 23.83 7.19
CA SER A 268 -0.69 23.66 7.07
C SER A 268 -1.08 22.19 7.22
N ASP A 269 -2.09 21.96 8.04
CA ASP A 269 -2.86 20.70 8.16
C ASP A 269 -3.41 20.16 6.84
N THR A 270 -3.67 21.04 5.86
CA THR A 270 -4.14 20.63 4.53
C THR A 270 -3.04 20.28 3.54
N VAL A 271 -1.77 20.40 3.92
CA VAL A 271 -0.62 20.10 3.05
C VAL A 271 0.05 18.82 3.53
N MET A 272 -0.01 17.80 2.67
CA MET A 272 0.62 16.51 2.90
C MET A 272 1.94 16.45 2.13
N GLY A 273 2.91 15.70 2.64
CA GLY A 273 4.24 15.52 2.04
C GLY A 273 5.36 15.51 3.07
N GLY A 274 6.55 15.89 2.63
CA GLY A 274 7.70 15.93 3.53
C GLY A 274 8.93 16.50 2.86
N VAL A 275 9.89 16.88 3.68
CA VAL A 275 11.17 17.47 3.30
C VAL A 275 12.28 16.63 3.92
N GLY A 276 13.38 16.49 3.21
CA GLY A 276 14.57 15.81 3.67
C GLY A 276 15.80 16.44 3.04
N PRO A 277 17.01 15.97 3.39
CA PRO A 277 18.25 16.63 3.02
C PRO A 277 18.48 16.70 1.51
N GLU A 278 18.01 15.70 0.77
CA GLU A 278 18.29 15.56 -0.66
C GLU A 278 17.11 15.98 -1.56
N LYS A 279 15.89 16.05 -1.02
CA LYS A 279 14.68 16.36 -1.80
C LYS A 279 13.51 16.81 -0.94
N ALA A 280 12.59 17.53 -1.57
CA ALA A 280 11.21 17.65 -1.11
C ALA A 280 10.37 16.58 -1.83
N TRP A 281 9.49 15.92 -1.09
CA TRP A 281 8.46 15.06 -1.67
C TRP A 281 7.30 15.94 -2.09
N LYS A 282 6.59 15.54 -3.16
CA LYS A 282 5.48 16.31 -3.71
C LYS A 282 4.49 16.67 -2.59
N SER A 283 4.27 17.97 -2.41
CA SER A 283 3.23 18.45 -1.53
C SER A 283 1.89 18.37 -2.25
N ILE A 284 0.92 17.67 -1.66
CA ILE A 284 -0.42 17.55 -2.23
C ILE A 284 -1.41 18.28 -1.34
N HIS A 285 -2.25 19.07 -1.99
CA HIS A 285 -3.51 19.57 -1.44
C HIS A 285 -4.60 18.91 -2.26
N SER A 286 -5.43 18.08 -1.62
CA SER A 286 -6.57 17.51 -2.30
C SER A 286 -7.66 18.59 -2.41
N VAL A 287 -8.11 18.83 -3.64
CA VAL A 287 -9.31 19.62 -3.92
C VAL A 287 -10.30 18.66 -4.55
N THR A 288 -11.38 18.37 -3.84
CA THR A 288 -12.49 17.58 -4.37
C THR A 288 -13.56 18.55 -4.87
N LEU A 289 -14.13 18.27 -6.05
CA LEU A 289 -15.18 19.06 -6.71
C LEU A 289 -16.47 18.27 -6.80
#